data_AF-A0A9E3NT65-F1
#
_entry.id   AF-A0A9E3NT65-F1
#
_cell.length_a   1.000
_cell.length_b   1.000
_cell.length_c   1.000
_cell.angle_alpha   90.00
_cell.angle_beta   90.00
_cell.angle_gamma   90.00
#
_symmetry.space_group_name_H-M   'P 1'
#
loop_
_entity.id
_entity.type
_entity.pdbx_description
1 polymer ?
#
loop_
_entity_poly.entity_id
_entity_poly.type
_entity_poly.pdbx_seq_one_letter_code
_entity_poly.pdbx_strand_id
1 'polypeptide(L)'
;MDPAALRSGLDRLAALRGDPVKGLPATAWGEVLGTVDRNLLLKAAIAVVRELTVQEWADRRKDDRRPQKALEVTEVWIESPNADTLKATRAAAKDCTAARNETFGDQHRIPQAARSIAWTPAAKDNDITPIFEALASVEEELLARVALTGEYHRGPSMRRAMLDILRRVILPPVAEAVEAGPTSLAASADPVPYSADGHFELAQKLIHKKFGDVVVASVGETWIEVELGDGTKKRLAHKPA
;
A
#
# COMPACT_ATOMS: atom_id res chain seq x y z
N MET A 1 -15.63 1.21 -12.86
CA MET A 1 -15.42 1.45 -11.42
C MET A 1 -15.09 2.92 -11.23
N ASP A 2 -15.82 3.62 -10.36
CA ASP A 2 -15.49 5.01 -9.99
C ASP A 2 -14.39 5.02 -8.90
N PRO A 3 -13.19 5.57 -9.16
CA PRO A 3 -12.11 5.61 -8.19
C PRO A 3 -12.45 6.41 -6.92
N ALA A 4 -13.32 7.43 -7.01
CA ALA A 4 -13.71 8.24 -5.86
C ALA A 4 -14.64 7.45 -4.92
N ALA A 5 -15.65 6.77 -5.49
CA ALA A 5 -16.51 5.87 -4.73
C ALA A 5 -15.71 4.74 -4.06
N LEU A 6 -14.74 4.13 -4.76
CA LEU A 6 -13.89 3.10 -4.16
C LEU A 6 -13.03 3.64 -3.02
N ARG A 7 -12.41 4.83 -3.16
CA ARG A 7 -11.67 5.49 -2.07
C ARG A 7 -12.56 5.67 -0.84
N SER A 8 -13.75 6.23 -1.03
CA SER A 8 -14.71 6.43 0.06
C SER A 8 -15.13 5.11 0.72
N GLY A 9 -15.32 4.05 -0.06
CA GLY A 9 -15.58 2.70 0.44
C GLY A 9 -14.44 2.15 1.30
N LEU A 10 -13.19 2.31 0.86
CA LEU A 10 -12.00 1.89 1.63
C LEU A 10 -11.87 2.71 2.93
N ASP A 11 -12.17 4.00 2.90
CA ASP A 11 -12.18 4.84 4.10
C ASP A 11 -13.28 4.41 5.08
N ARG A 12 -14.45 3.99 4.56
CA ARG A 12 -15.51 3.39 5.36
C ARG A 12 -15.03 2.10 6.03
N LEU A 13 -14.36 1.20 5.32
CA LEU A 13 -13.77 -0.01 5.91
C LEU A 13 -12.80 0.33 7.04
N ALA A 14 -11.97 1.36 6.87
CA ALA A 14 -11.02 1.79 7.90
C ALA A 14 -11.73 2.23 9.20
N ALA A 15 -12.90 2.85 9.08
CA ALA A 15 -13.68 3.38 10.20
C ALA A 15 -14.58 2.35 10.90
N LEU A 16 -14.85 1.20 10.29
CA LEU A 16 -15.72 0.18 10.89
C LEU A 16 -15.08 -0.40 12.17
N ARG A 17 -15.89 -0.55 13.23
CA ARG A 17 -15.37 -1.01 14.53
C ARG A 17 -14.89 -2.48 14.51
N GLY A 18 -15.45 -3.32 13.65
CA GLY A 18 -15.09 -4.74 13.51
C GLY A 18 -15.22 -5.56 14.81
N ASP A 19 -15.06 -6.88 14.70
CA ASP A 19 -14.89 -7.74 15.86
C ASP A 19 -13.43 -7.65 16.35
N PRO A 20 -13.15 -7.52 17.65
CA PRO A 20 -11.79 -7.37 18.17
C PRO A 20 -10.89 -8.59 17.94
N VAL A 21 -11.48 -9.76 17.69
CA VAL A 21 -10.75 -11.01 17.41
C VAL A 21 -10.91 -11.39 15.95
N LYS A 22 -12.12 -11.31 15.40
CA LYS A 22 -12.47 -11.79 14.05
C LYS A 22 -12.33 -10.74 12.94
N GLY A 23 -12.15 -9.47 13.30
CA GLY A 23 -12.07 -8.39 12.31
C GLY A 23 -13.40 -8.14 11.61
N LEU A 24 -13.34 -7.70 10.36
CA LEU A 24 -14.52 -7.53 9.52
C LEU A 24 -14.89 -8.86 8.86
N PRO A 25 -16.19 -9.21 8.79
CA PRO A 25 -16.62 -10.38 8.05
C PRO A 25 -16.36 -10.20 6.55
N ALA A 26 -16.21 -11.31 5.83
CA ALA A 26 -16.01 -11.31 4.37
C ALA A 26 -17.08 -10.50 3.61
N THR A 27 -18.32 -10.45 4.12
CA THR A 27 -19.41 -9.66 3.54
C THR A 27 -19.12 -8.16 3.53
N ALA A 28 -18.51 -7.61 4.59
CA ALA A 28 -18.16 -6.19 4.65
C ALA A 28 -17.08 -5.84 3.62
N TRP A 29 -16.10 -6.71 3.41
CA TRP A 29 -15.12 -6.58 2.33
C TRP A 29 -15.82 -6.62 0.96
N GLY A 30 -16.76 -7.55 0.77
CA GLY A 30 -17.52 -7.71 -0.47
C GLY A 30 -18.41 -6.52 -0.82
N GLU A 31 -19.03 -5.86 0.16
CA GLU A 31 -19.85 -4.66 -0.06
C GLU A 31 -19.07 -3.51 -0.70
N VAL A 32 -17.77 -3.39 -0.40
CA VAL A 32 -16.91 -2.32 -0.91
C VAL A 32 -16.13 -2.75 -2.16
N LEU A 33 -15.58 -3.96 -2.13
CA LEU A 33 -14.65 -4.44 -3.14
C LEU A 33 -15.32 -5.26 -4.26
N GLY A 34 -16.61 -5.61 -4.12
CA GLY A 34 -17.32 -6.46 -5.07
C GLY A 34 -17.47 -5.89 -6.47
N THR A 35 -17.21 -4.60 -6.66
CA THR A 35 -17.24 -3.94 -7.99
C THR A 35 -15.86 -3.84 -8.64
N VAL A 36 -14.80 -4.26 -7.96
CA VAL A 36 -13.43 -4.28 -8.48
C VAL A 36 -13.27 -5.47 -9.43
N ASP A 37 -12.51 -5.30 -10.50
CA ASP A 37 -12.14 -6.42 -11.38
C ASP A 37 -11.54 -7.57 -10.57
N ARG A 38 -12.02 -8.79 -10.83
CA ARG A 38 -11.64 -9.98 -10.07
C ARG A 38 -10.13 -10.23 -10.07
N ASN A 39 -9.48 -10.08 -11.22
CA ASN A 39 -8.05 -10.35 -11.32
C ASN A 39 -7.22 -9.25 -10.65
N LEU A 40 -7.63 -7.99 -10.79
CA LEU A 40 -7.02 -6.87 -10.07
C LEU A 40 -7.16 -7.04 -8.55
N LEU A 41 -8.36 -7.40 -8.08
CA LEU A 41 -8.62 -7.64 -6.67
C LEU A 41 -7.84 -8.85 -6.15
N LEU A 42 -7.73 -9.92 -6.95
CA LEU A 42 -6.94 -11.10 -6.60
C LEU A 42 -5.45 -10.76 -6.48
N LYS A 43 -4.88 -9.94 -7.38
CA LYS A 43 -3.52 -9.40 -7.26
C LYS A 43 -3.35 -8.59 -5.97
N ALA A 44 -4.34 -7.75 -5.64
CA ALA A 44 -4.30 -6.95 -4.41
C ALA A 44 -4.33 -7.82 -3.15
N ALA A 45 -5.17 -8.86 -3.13
CA ALA A 45 -5.22 -9.81 -2.02
C ALA A 45 -3.93 -10.63 -1.90
N ILE A 46 -3.30 -11.02 -3.01
CA ILE A 46 -1.97 -11.64 -3.02
C ILE A 46 -0.94 -10.73 -2.35
N ALA A 47 -0.91 -9.44 -2.69
CA ALA A 47 0.00 -8.48 -2.07
C ALA A 47 -0.23 -8.37 -0.55
N VAL A 48 -1.49 -8.26 -0.11
CA VAL A 48 -1.85 -8.21 1.31
C VAL A 48 -1.35 -9.45 2.06
N VAL A 49 -1.64 -10.66 1.55
CA VAL A 49 -1.22 -11.92 2.19
C VAL A 49 0.30 -12.03 2.21
N ARG A 50 0.97 -11.72 1.09
CA ARG A 50 2.42 -11.82 0.98
C ARG A 50 3.15 -10.91 1.96
N GLU A 51 2.76 -9.65 2.02
CA GLU A 51 3.48 -8.61 2.77
C GLU A 51 3.21 -8.69 4.28
N LEU A 52 2.00 -9.09 4.69
CA LEU A 52 1.61 -9.03 6.10
C LEU A 52 1.72 -10.37 6.84
N THR A 53 1.66 -11.50 6.14
CA THR A 53 1.61 -12.81 6.82
C THR A 53 2.61 -13.85 6.31
N VAL A 54 2.89 -13.90 5.01
CA VAL A 54 3.75 -14.97 4.46
C VAL A 54 5.22 -14.81 4.84
N GLN A 55 5.74 -13.59 4.98
CA GLN A 55 7.12 -13.37 5.44
C GLN A 55 7.34 -13.96 6.84
N GLU A 56 6.45 -13.63 7.79
CA GLU A 56 6.52 -14.18 9.15
C GLU A 56 6.38 -15.72 9.17
N TRP A 57 5.52 -16.26 8.31
CA TRP A 57 5.41 -17.71 8.15
C TRP A 57 6.72 -18.33 7.70
N ALA A 58 7.39 -17.76 6.69
CA ALA A 58 8.67 -18.24 6.20
C ALA A 58 9.76 -18.17 7.27
N ASP A 59 9.77 -17.12 8.10
CA ASP A 59 10.74 -16.97 9.20
C ASP A 59 10.59 -18.06 10.27
N ARG A 60 9.34 -18.40 10.62
CA ARG A 60 9.03 -19.42 11.64
C ARG A 60 9.05 -20.85 11.11
N ARG A 61 8.72 -21.05 9.83
CA ARG A 61 8.57 -22.36 9.19
C ARG A 61 9.36 -22.39 7.89
N LYS A 62 10.69 -22.37 8.02
CA LYS A 62 11.65 -22.24 6.90
C LYS A 62 11.46 -23.28 5.80
N ASP A 63 11.04 -24.49 6.15
CA ASP A 63 10.84 -25.58 5.19
C ASP A 63 9.42 -25.62 4.61
N ASP A 64 8.47 -24.84 5.14
CA ASP A 64 7.09 -24.85 4.71
C ASP A 64 6.77 -23.72 3.73
N ARG A 65 6.90 -24.03 2.44
CA ARG A 65 6.62 -23.08 1.35
C ARG A 65 5.19 -23.10 0.86
N ARG A 66 4.26 -23.84 1.48
CA ARG A 66 2.90 -24.06 0.95
C ARG A 66 2.13 -22.75 0.74
N PRO A 67 2.06 -21.80 1.69
CA PRO A 67 1.37 -20.52 1.47
C PRO A 67 2.01 -19.69 0.36
N GLN A 68 3.35 -19.59 0.35
CA GLN A 68 4.07 -18.85 -0.69
C GLN A 68 3.81 -19.45 -2.08
N LYS A 69 3.87 -20.77 -2.21
CA LYS A 69 3.63 -21.47 -3.47
C LYS A 69 2.22 -21.24 -4.00
N ALA A 70 1.22 -21.22 -3.11
CA ALA A 70 -0.17 -20.92 -3.47
C ALA A 70 -0.35 -19.52 -4.08
N LEU A 71 0.37 -18.51 -3.56
CA LEU A 71 0.36 -17.17 -4.15
C LEU A 71 1.01 -17.18 -5.54
N GLU A 72 2.21 -17.75 -5.67
CA GLU A 72 2.97 -17.79 -6.92
C GLU A 72 2.21 -18.48 -8.06
N VAL A 73 1.62 -19.65 -7.82
CA VAL A 73 0.85 -20.34 -8.87
C VAL A 73 -0.42 -19.59 -9.26
N THR A 74 -0.98 -18.81 -8.33
CA THR A 74 -2.15 -17.98 -8.61
C THR A 74 -1.77 -16.77 -9.47
N GLU A 75 -0.63 -16.13 -9.21
CA GLU A 75 -0.09 -15.07 -10.08
C GLU A 75 0.14 -15.58 -11.51
N VAL A 76 0.76 -16.75 -11.65
CA VAL A 76 0.97 -17.39 -12.96
C VAL A 76 -0.38 -17.67 -13.66
N TRP A 77 -1.39 -18.11 -12.92
CA TRP A 77 -2.74 -18.29 -13.48
C TRP A 77 -3.37 -16.96 -13.93
N ILE A 78 -3.17 -15.86 -13.19
CA ILE A 78 -3.68 -14.54 -13.58
C ILE A 78 -3.03 -14.05 -14.88
N GLU A 79 -1.74 -14.31 -15.06
CA GLU A 79 -0.99 -13.92 -16.27
C GLU A 79 -1.29 -14.79 -17.48
N SER A 80 -1.49 -16.10 -17.27
CA SER A 80 -1.77 -17.07 -18.33
C SER A 80 -2.77 -18.13 -17.88
N PRO A 81 -4.08 -17.82 -17.93
CA PRO A 81 -5.13 -18.74 -17.52
C PRO A 81 -5.23 -19.93 -18.48
N ASN A 82 -4.93 -21.14 -18.00
CA ASN A 82 -5.08 -22.38 -18.76
C ASN A 82 -5.33 -23.58 -17.82
N ALA A 83 -5.53 -24.76 -18.40
CA ALA A 83 -5.84 -25.98 -17.65
C ALA A 83 -4.73 -26.40 -16.69
N ASP A 84 -3.46 -26.21 -17.06
CA ASP A 84 -2.31 -26.59 -16.24
C ASP A 84 -2.11 -25.63 -15.08
N THR A 85 -2.23 -24.31 -15.32
CA THR A 85 -2.16 -23.30 -14.25
C THR A 85 -3.34 -23.43 -13.28
N LEU A 86 -4.53 -23.78 -13.78
CA LEU A 86 -5.69 -24.11 -12.93
C LEU A 86 -5.49 -25.40 -12.10
N LYS A 87 -4.83 -26.42 -12.66
CA LYS A 87 -4.49 -27.63 -11.92
C LYS A 87 -3.48 -27.34 -10.81
N ALA A 88 -2.49 -26.48 -11.08
CA ALA A 88 -1.50 -26.06 -10.11
C ALA A 88 -2.10 -25.28 -8.94
N THR A 89 -3.04 -24.36 -9.20
CA THR A 89 -3.74 -23.60 -8.14
C THR A 89 -4.59 -24.51 -7.27
N ARG A 90 -5.32 -25.48 -7.85
CA ARG A 90 -6.06 -26.51 -7.10
C ARG A 90 -5.16 -27.36 -6.21
N ALA A 91 -4.00 -27.79 -6.72
CA ALA A 91 -3.04 -28.55 -5.95
C ALA A 91 -2.50 -27.73 -4.76
N ALA A 92 -2.10 -26.48 -5.00
CA ALA A 92 -1.61 -25.60 -3.94
C ALA A 92 -2.68 -25.27 -2.88
N ALA A 93 -3.95 -25.12 -3.28
CA ALA A 93 -5.06 -24.95 -2.35
C ALA A 93 -5.26 -26.19 -1.45
N LYS A 94 -5.09 -27.41 -2.01
CA LYS A 94 -5.13 -28.65 -1.23
C LYS A 94 -3.96 -28.72 -0.24
N ASP A 95 -2.75 -28.36 -0.67
CA ASP A 95 -1.57 -28.36 0.21
C ASP A 95 -1.72 -27.34 1.35
N CYS A 96 -2.28 -26.16 1.07
CA CYS A 96 -2.61 -25.19 2.12
C CYS A 96 -3.71 -25.69 3.07
N THR A 97 -4.64 -26.55 2.61
CA THR A 97 -5.60 -27.19 3.50
C THR A 97 -4.90 -28.12 4.50
N ALA A 98 -3.90 -28.89 4.05
CA ALA A 98 -3.08 -29.72 4.93
C ALA A 98 -2.28 -28.85 5.92
N ALA A 99 -1.60 -27.81 5.44
CA ALA A 99 -0.85 -26.86 6.27
C ALA A 99 -1.72 -26.25 7.37
N ARG A 100 -2.94 -25.80 7.02
CA ARG A 100 -3.91 -25.25 7.98
C ARG A 100 -4.28 -26.25 9.07
N ASN A 101 -4.50 -27.52 8.71
CA ASN A 101 -4.87 -28.55 9.68
C ASN A 101 -3.69 -28.91 10.60
N GLU A 102 -2.46 -28.91 10.08
CA GLU A 102 -1.23 -29.14 10.86
C GLU A 102 -0.89 -27.99 11.82
N THR A 103 -1.38 -26.79 11.53
CA THR A 103 -1.11 -25.56 12.30
C THR A 103 -2.33 -25.07 13.08
N PHE A 104 -3.36 -25.91 13.23
CA PHE A 104 -4.61 -25.50 13.86
C PHE A 104 -4.37 -24.90 15.26
N GLY A 105 -4.88 -23.68 15.48
CA GLY A 105 -4.66 -22.92 16.72
C GLY A 105 -3.47 -21.94 16.70
N ASP A 106 -2.47 -22.12 15.84
CA ASP A 106 -1.29 -21.24 15.72
C ASP A 106 -0.95 -20.94 14.25
N GLN A 107 -1.14 -19.70 13.81
CA GLN A 107 -0.89 -19.26 12.42
C GLN A 107 -1.69 -19.99 11.32
N HIS A 108 -2.64 -20.89 11.64
CA HIS A 108 -3.48 -21.60 10.66
C HIS A 108 -4.25 -20.69 9.69
N ARG A 109 -4.46 -19.42 10.05
CA ARG A 109 -5.14 -18.44 9.19
C ARG A 109 -4.29 -18.02 8.00
N ILE A 110 -2.95 -18.13 8.09
CA ILE A 110 -2.03 -17.84 6.99
C ILE A 110 -2.23 -18.82 5.83
N PRO A 111 -2.12 -20.16 6.02
CA PRO A 111 -2.45 -21.11 4.98
C PRO A 111 -3.94 -21.09 4.59
N GLN A 112 -4.86 -20.72 5.49
CA GLN A 112 -6.27 -20.51 5.10
C GLN A 112 -6.43 -19.35 4.10
N ALA A 113 -5.77 -18.21 4.32
CA ALA A 113 -5.81 -17.08 3.40
C ALA A 113 -5.21 -17.43 2.04
N ALA A 114 -4.03 -18.07 2.04
CA ALA A 114 -3.37 -18.53 0.82
C ALA A 114 -4.20 -19.60 0.07
N ARG A 115 -4.87 -20.50 0.80
CA ARG A 115 -5.82 -21.46 0.25
C ARG A 115 -6.96 -20.76 -0.47
N SER A 116 -7.62 -19.77 0.15
CA SER A 116 -8.75 -19.08 -0.48
C SER A 116 -8.32 -18.31 -1.74
N ILE A 117 -7.12 -17.72 -1.75
CA ILE A 117 -6.51 -17.16 -2.98
C ILE A 117 -6.34 -18.23 -4.06
N ALA A 118 -5.66 -19.35 -3.76
CA ALA A 118 -5.43 -20.41 -4.73
C ALA A 118 -6.69 -21.17 -5.15
N TRP A 119 -7.76 -21.11 -4.36
CA TRP A 119 -9.06 -21.65 -4.73
C TRP A 119 -9.84 -20.74 -5.68
N THR A 120 -9.60 -19.43 -5.63
CA THR A 120 -10.31 -18.42 -6.44
C THR A 120 -10.36 -18.79 -7.93
N PRO A 121 -9.26 -19.20 -8.60
CA PRO A 121 -9.28 -19.65 -10.01
C PRO A 121 -10.30 -20.74 -10.34
N ALA A 122 -10.58 -21.65 -9.39
CA ALA A 122 -11.48 -22.78 -9.55
C ALA A 122 -12.92 -22.50 -9.09
N ALA A 123 -13.20 -21.30 -8.59
CA ALA A 123 -14.52 -20.90 -8.14
C ALA A 123 -15.53 -20.86 -9.31
N LYS A 124 -16.74 -21.34 -9.06
CA LYS A 124 -17.82 -21.36 -10.07
C LYS A 124 -18.32 -19.95 -10.33
N ASP A 125 -18.84 -19.72 -11.53
CA ASP A 125 -19.55 -18.47 -11.89
C ASP A 125 -18.72 -17.19 -11.65
N ASN A 126 -17.39 -17.30 -11.71
CA ASN A 126 -16.45 -16.22 -11.35
C ASN A 126 -16.65 -15.67 -9.93
N ASP A 127 -17.09 -16.52 -8.99
CA ASP A 127 -17.27 -16.16 -7.59
C ASP A 127 -15.98 -15.57 -6.99
N ILE A 128 -16.11 -14.36 -6.47
CA ILE A 128 -15.04 -13.56 -5.84
C ILE A 128 -15.02 -13.71 -4.32
N THR A 129 -16.01 -14.39 -3.73
CA THR A 129 -16.12 -14.63 -2.28
C THR A 129 -14.83 -15.18 -1.67
N PRO A 130 -14.09 -16.12 -2.30
CA PRO A 130 -12.83 -16.61 -1.75
C PRO A 130 -11.78 -15.50 -1.54
N ILE A 131 -11.82 -14.41 -2.33
CA ILE A 131 -10.91 -13.28 -2.13
C ILE A 131 -11.22 -12.56 -0.81
N PHE A 132 -12.51 -12.36 -0.52
CA PHE A 132 -12.94 -11.72 0.72
C PHE A 132 -12.68 -12.60 1.94
N GLU A 133 -12.84 -13.91 1.82
CA GLU A 133 -12.43 -14.87 2.85
C GLU A 133 -10.92 -14.79 3.14
N ALA A 134 -10.09 -14.60 2.11
CA ALA A 134 -8.66 -14.43 2.29
C ALA A 134 -8.33 -13.14 3.06
N LEU A 135 -8.96 -12.02 2.71
CA LEU A 135 -8.79 -10.75 3.42
C LEU A 135 -9.25 -10.84 4.87
N ALA A 136 -10.43 -11.42 5.12
CA ALA A 136 -10.91 -11.65 6.49
C ALA A 136 -9.98 -12.54 7.30
N SER A 137 -9.43 -13.61 6.70
CA SER A 137 -8.47 -14.51 7.36
C SER A 137 -7.17 -13.79 7.73
N VAL A 138 -6.68 -12.87 6.88
CA VAL A 138 -5.51 -12.04 7.19
C VAL A 138 -5.80 -11.10 8.34
N GLU A 139 -6.94 -10.40 8.31
CA GLU A 139 -7.30 -9.47 9.39
C GLU A 139 -7.42 -10.21 10.73
N GLU A 140 -8.08 -11.36 10.75
CA GLU A 140 -8.22 -12.19 11.94
C GLU A 140 -6.87 -12.68 12.47
N GLU A 141 -5.94 -13.05 11.59
CA GLU A 141 -4.57 -13.41 11.97
C GLU A 141 -3.81 -12.23 12.61
N LEU A 142 -3.88 -11.05 12.00
CA LEU A 142 -3.23 -9.86 12.53
C LEU A 142 -3.81 -9.46 13.89
N LEU A 143 -5.13 -9.57 14.06
CA LEU A 143 -5.79 -9.30 15.34
C LEU A 143 -5.44 -10.35 16.40
N ALA A 144 -5.32 -11.63 16.02
CA ALA A 144 -4.85 -12.67 16.93
C ALA A 144 -3.43 -12.36 17.46
N ARG A 145 -2.52 -11.86 16.62
CA ARG A 145 -1.17 -11.44 17.04
C ARG A 145 -1.21 -10.26 18.00
N VAL A 146 -2.07 -9.28 17.72
CA VAL A 146 -2.28 -8.14 18.61
C VAL A 146 -2.83 -8.59 19.96
N ALA A 147 -3.76 -9.55 19.98
CA ALA A 147 -4.29 -10.12 21.21
C ALA A 147 -3.21 -10.87 22.01
N LEU A 148 -2.33 -11.63 21.35
CA LEU A 148 -1.21 -12.34 21.99
C LEU A 148 -0.20 -11.38 22.65
N THR A 149 -0.01 -10.18 22.09
CA THR A 149 0.89 -9.15 22.63
C THR A 149 0.19 -8.19 23.61
N GLY A 150 -1.13 -8.30 23.77
CA GLY A 150 -1.93 -7.43 24.63
C GLY A 150 -2.09 -6.00 24.09
N GLU A 151 -1.71 -5.74 22.84
CA GLU A 151 -1.66 -4.39 22.25
C GLU A 151 -2.95 -4.02 21.50
N TYR A 152 -4.13 -4.29 22.08
CA TYR A 152 -5.44 -4.16 21.41
C TYR A 152 -5.71 -2.83 20.67
N HIS A 153 -5.05 -1.73 21.07
CA HIS A 153 -5.10 -0.44 20.39
C HIS A 153 -4.51 -0.47 18.96
N ARG A 154 -3.73 -1.50 18.60
CA ARG A 154 -3.15 -1.71 17.26
C ARG A 154 -4.10 -2.39 16.27
N GLY A 155 -5.27 -2.87 16.70
CA GLY A 155 -6.25 -3.46 15.76
C GLY A 155 -6.59 -2.54 14.57
N PRO A 156 -6.92 -1.26 14.81
CA PRO A 156 -7.13 -0.29 13.74
C PRO A 156 -5.91 -0.04 12.84
N SER A 157 -4.67 -0.17 13.35
CA SER A 157 -3.48 0.01 12.50
C SER A 157 -3.25 -1.19 11.58
N MET A 158 -3.60 -2.41 11.99
CA MET A 158 -3.51 -3.59 11.13
C MET A 158 -4.46 -3.50 9.93
N ARG A 159 -5.71 -3.06 10.14
CA ARG A 159 -6.65 -2.85 9.03
C ARG A 159 -6.17 -1.75 8.08
N ARG A 160 -5.61 -0.65 8.61
CA ARG A 160 -5.04 0.41 7.76
C ARG A 160 -3.89 -0.12 6.91
N ALA A 161 -2.99 -0.93 7.46
CA ALA A 161 -1.91 -1.55 6.67
C ALA A 161 -2.44 -2.40 5.52
N MET A 162 -3.48 -3.21 5.75
CA MET A 162 -4.15 -3.95 4.67
C MET A 162 -4.75 -3.01 3.61
N LEU A 163 -5.46 -1.97 4.05
CA LEU A 163 -6.09 -1.01 3.15
C LEU A 163 -5.07 -0.22 2.34
N ASP A 164 -3.91 0.12 2.90
CA ASP A 164 -2.85 0.83 2.19
C ASP A 164 -2.27 -0.02 1.06
N ILE A 165 -2.08 -1.32 1.28
CA ILE A 165 -1.69 -2.27 0.23
C ILE A 165 -2.79 -2.37 -0.84
N LEU A 166 -4.06 -2.52 -0.44
CA LEU A 166 -5.19 -2.58 -1.37
C LEU A 166 -5.29 -1.31 -2.22
N ARG A 167 -5.15 -0.12 -1.61
CA ARG A 167 -5.13 1.17 -2.30
C ARG A 167 -4.02 1.21 -3.34
N ARG A 168 -2.81 0.80 -2.97
CA ARG A 168 -1.64 0.80 -3.87
C ARG A 168 -1.85 -0.06 -5.11
N VAL A 169 -2.60 -1.16 -5.02
CA VAL A 169 -2.81 -2.09 -6.14
C VAL A 169 -4.06 -1.78 -6.95
N ILE A 170 -5.18 -1.47 -6.29
CA ILE A 170 -6.50 -1.39 -6.95
C ILE A 170 -6.81 0.01 -7.46
N LEU A 171 -6.41 1.04 -6.71
CA LEU A 171 -6.61 2.39 -7.20
C LEU A 171 -5.57 2.65 -8.28
N PRO A 172 -5.94 3.39 -9.36
CA PRO A 172 -4.90 3.97 -10.19
C PRO A 172 -3.95 4.71 -9.26
N PRO A 173 -2.64 4.76 -9.57
CA PRO A 173 -1.77 5.68 -8.89
C PRO A 173 -2.55 6.99 -8.88
N VAL A 174 -2.67 7.59 -7.70
CA VAL A 174 -2.99 9.00 -7.67
C VAL A 174 -1.98 9.49 -8.69
N ALA A 175 -2.47 10.02 -9.81
CA ALA A 175 -1.80 11.18 -10.29
C ALA A 175 -1.78 11.99 -8.99
N GLU A 176 -0.66 11.93 -8.24
CA GLU A 176 0.02 13.15 -7.87
C GLU A 176 -0.41 14.02 -9.00
N ALA A 177 -1.21 15.06 -8.70
CA ALA A 177 -1.26 16.14 -9.64
C ALA A 177 0.16 16.14 -10.19
N VAL A 178 0.32 15.80 -11.49
CA VAL A 178 1.43 16.35 -12.23
C VAL A 178 1.24 17.75 -11.75
N GLU A 179 2.06 18.15 -10.76
CA GLU A 179 1.94 19.47 -10.19
C GLU A 179 1.89 20.22 -11.48
N ALA A 180 0.75 20.86 -11.75
CA ALA A 180 0.62 21.67 -12.93
C ALA A 180 1.92 22.45 -12.86
N GLY A 181 2.87 22.14 -13.76
CA GLY A 181 4.30 22.27 -13.43
C GLY A 181 4.46 23.63 -12.79
N PRO A 182 4.96 23.67 -11.55
CA PRO A 182 4.47 24.54 -10.47
C PRO A 182 3.72 25.70 -11.07
N THR A 183 2.37 25.64 -11.02
CA THR A 183 1.44 26.59 -11.64
C THR A 183 2.21 27.88 -11.73
N SER A 184 2.56 28.29 -12.95
CA SER A 184 3.26 29.53 -13.16
C SER A 184 2.33 30.64 -12.69
N LEU A 185 2.25 30.83 -11.38
CA LEU A 185 2.28 32.11 -10.74
C LEU A 185 3.48 32.74 -11.40
N ALA A 186 3.16 33.58 -12.38
CA ALA A 186 4.10 34.20 -13.28
C ALA A 186 5.41 34.45 -12.53
N ALA A 187 6.46 33.70 -12.90
CA ALA A 187 7.80 34.06 -12.53
C ALA A 187 7.93 35.52 -12.98
N SER A 188 8.00 36.43 -12.01
CA SER A 188 8.43 37.79 -12.28
C SER A 188 9.73 37.66 -13.05
N ALA A 189 9.70 38.17 -14.27
CA ALA A 189 10.51 37.70 -15.38
C ALA A 189 11.99 38.10 -15.30
N ASP A 190 12.48 38.60 -14.16
CA ASP A 190 13.85 39.10 -14.04
C ASP A 190 14.49 38.72 -12.68
N PRO A 191 15.76 38.27 -12.66
CA PRO A 191 16.47 37.96 -11.43
C PRO A 191 16.55 39.18 -10.50
N VAL A 192 16.20 39.01 -9.23
CA VAL A 192 16.21 40.10 -8.24
C VAL A 192 17.56 40.15 -7.52
N PRO A 193 18.18 41.32 -7.31
CA PRO A 193 19.40 41.40 -6.51
C PRO A 193 19.18 40.89 -5.08
N TYR A 194 20.07 40.04 -4.57
CA TYR A 194 20.00 39.58 -3.19
C TYR A 194 20.21 40.75 -2.22
N SER A 195 19.31 40.90 -1.25
CA SER A 195 19.42 41.78 -0.09
C SER A 195 19.05 41.02 1.18
N ALA A 196 19.84 41.14 2.25
CA ALA A 196 19.56 40.42 3.50
C ALA A 196 18.19 40.78 4.11
N ASP A 197 17.66 41.96 3.79
CA ASP A 197 16.36 42.47 4.25
C ASP A 197 15.22 42.19 3.23
N GLY A 198 15.49 41.38 2.20
CA GLY A 198 14.51 41.00 1.18
C GLY A 198 13.61 39.85 1.62
N HIS A 199 12.38 39.84 1.11
CA HIS A 199 11.49 38.67 1.20
C HIS A 199 11.84 37.68 0.09
N PHE A 200 12.01 36.41 0.46
CA PHE A 200 12.42 35.36 -0.45
C PHE A 200 11.38 34.27 -0.55
N GLU A 201 11.12 33.82 -1.77
CA GLU A 201 10.25 32.70 -2.07
C GLU A 201 11.06 31.51 -2.58
N LEU A 202 10.54 30.30 -2.37
CA LEU A 202 11.15 29.08 -2.90
C LEU A 202 11.24 29.16 -4.43
N ALA A 203 12.34 28.69 -5.01
CA ALA A 203 12.63 28.74 -6.45
C ALA A 203 12.83 30.15 -7.05
N GLN A 204 12.88 31.20 -6.24
CA GLN A 204 13.19 32.54 -6.71
C GLN A 204 14.63 32.64 -7.23
N LYS A 205 14.82 33.28 -8.39
CA LYS A 205 16.14 33.58 -8.96
C LYS A 205 16.68 34.88 -8.38
N LEU A 206 17.89 34.83 -7.81
CA LEU A 206 18.56 35.96 -7.19
C LEU A 206 19.93 36.21 -7.84
N ILE A 207 20.33 37.48 -7.91
CA ILE A 207 21.70 37.85 -8.26
C ILE A 207 22.46 38.18 -6.97
N HIS A 208 23.40 37.33 -6.59
CA HIS A 208 24.25 37.55 -5.42
C HIS A 208 25.64 38.05 -5.84
N LYS A 209 26.11 39.17 -5.26
CA LYS A 209 27.38 39.83 -5.62
C LYS A 209 28.60 38.91 -5.67
N LYS A 210 28.66 37.88 -4.81
CA LYS A 210 29.76 36.91 -4.75
C LYS A 210 29.51 35.64 -5.58
N PHE A 211 28.25 35.28 -5.79
CA PHE A 211 27.86 33.94 -6.27
C PHE A 211 27.19 33.97 -7.65
N GLY A 212 26.96 35.15 -8.21
CA GLY A 212 26.25 35.32 -9.47
C GLY A 212 24.78 34.93 -9.32
N ASP A 213 24.24 34.30 -10.35
CA ASP A 213 22.86 33.84 -10.38
C ASP A 213 22.70 32.60 -9.50
N VAL A 214 21.80 32.69 -8.52
CA VAL A 214 21.50 31.61 -7.57
C VAL A 214 20.00 31.42 -7.47
N VAL A 215 19.58 30.21 -7.08
CA VAL A 215 18.15 29.87 -6.92
C VAL A 215 17.88 29.54 -5.47
N VAL A 216 16.83 30.10 -4.87
CA VAL A 216 16.44 29.79 -3.50
C VAL A 216 15.90 28.36 -3.41
N ALA A 217 16.60 27.50 -2.68
CA ALA A 217 16.26 26.09 -2.47
C ALA A 217 15.49 25.86 -1.15
N SER A 218 15.68 26.71 -0.13
CA SER A 218 14.83 26.72 1.07
C SER A 218 14.89 28.08 1.79
N VAL A 219 13.85 28.39 2.56
CA VAL A 219 13.73 29.63 3.34
C VAL A 219 13.52 29.26 4.80
N GLY A 220 14.42 29.71 5.67
CA GLY A 220 14.31 29.62 7.13
C GLY A 220 14.11 31.00 7.75
N GLU A 221 13.88 31.03 9.06
CA GLU A 221 13.52 32.25 9.80
C GLU A 221 14.59 33.34 9.75
N THR A 222 15.88 32.96 9.71
CA THR A 222 17.03 33.91 9.69
C THR A 222 18.02 33.64 8.55
N TRP A 223 17.67 32.76 7.63
CA TRP A 223 18.54 32.32 6.54
C TRP A 223 17.76 31.81 5.35
N ILE A 224 18.38 31.86 4.17
CA ILE A 224 17.93 31.12 2.98
C ILE A 224 19.02 30.15 2.56
N GLU A 225 18.65 28.99 2.04
CA GLU A 225 19.57 28.11 1.33
C GLU A 225 19.40 28.37 -0.17
N VAL A 226 20.51 28.63 -0.86
CA VAL A 226 20.54 28.85 -2.30
C VAL A 226 21.38 27.79 -2.99
N GLU A 227 20.95 27.40 -4.18
CA GLU A 227 21.68 26.53 -5.08
C GLU A 227 22.42 27.36 -6.12
N LEU A 228 23.71 27.06 -6.27
CA LEU A 228 24.61 27.65 -7.25
C LEU A 228 24.51 26.91 -8.59
N GLY A 229 24.98 27.54 -9.67
CA GLY A 229 25.01 26.91 -10.99
C GLY A 229 25.87 25.63 -11.10
N ASP A 230 26.74 25.37 -10.12
CA ASP A 230 27.53 24.13 -10.01
C ASP A 230 26.83 23.03 -9.19
N GLY A 231 25.57 23.26 -8.76
CA GLY A 231 24.77 22.33 -7.96
C GLY A 231 25.13 22.34 -6.46
N THR A 232 26.06 23.19 -6.03
CA THR A 232 26.40 23.29 -4.60
C THR A 232 25.43 24.21 -3.86
N LYS A 233 25.18 23.90 -2.58
CA LYS A 233 24.25 24.66 -1.74
C LYS A 233 25.00 25.57 -0.76
N LYS A 234 24.52 26.80 -0.60
CA LYS A 234 25.06 27.79 0.36
C LYS A 234 23.94 28.41 1.16
N ARG A 235 24.21 28.69 2.43
CA ARG A 235 23.29 29.45 3.29
C ARG A 235 23.66 30.92 3.28
N LEU A 236 22.68 31.77 2.99
CA LEU A 236 22.79 33.22 3.05
C LEU A 236 21.92 33.74 4.20
N ALA A 237 22.32 34.86 4.78
CA ALA A 237 21.55 35.49 5.85
C ALA A 237 20.22 36.03 5.30
N HIS A 238 19.17 35.94 6.09
CA HIS A 238 17.89 36.57 5.81
C HIS A 238 17.41 37.17 7.13
N LYS A 239 17.02 38.44 7.13
CA LYS A 239 16.36 39.01 8.29
C LYS A 239 14.87 38.81 8.13
N PRO A 240 14.17 38.18 9.09
CA PRO A 240 12.72 38.16 9.08
C PRO A 240 12.23 39.62 9.19
N ALA A 241 11.22 39.95 8.39
CA ALA A 241 10.56 41.26 8.46
C ALA A 241 9.74 41.40 9.75
#